data_AF-A0A562PSZ3-F1
#
_entry.id   AF-A0A562PSZ3-F1
#
_cell.length_a   1.000
_cell.length_b   1.000
_cell.length_c   1.000
_cell.angle_alpha   90.00
_cell.angle_beta   90.00
_cell.angle_gamma   90.00
#
_symmetry.space_group_name_H-M   'P 1'
#
loop_
_entity.id
_entity.type
_entity.pdbx_description
1 polymer ?
#
loop_
_entity_poly.entity_id
_entity_poly.type
_entity_poly.pdbx_seq_one_letter_code
_entity_poly.pdbx_strand_id
1 'polypeptide(L)'
;MAITATSATASASVTARRPAWADMKQHYPDSTVPTATLYDSKIGGKFVKLYEHPAYQNTCAVRMSYGLNRSGLKLGKAPSAGGSMQGGDGYTYWIRVSDLKAELANRFKGADEELALPVIPASMFGDNAAMGAQFKQRVALAQDFLDKKLAGRNGIVVFEVAGWGDASGHFTLWDGGAKQLAYATDHDDASKNTYYFWLTMLAGDKVIQTTKVKFWELK
;
A
#
# COMPACT_ATOMS: atom_id res chain seq x y z
N MET A 1 5.90 -11.96 16.17
CA MET A 1 6.43 -13.11 16.94
C MET A 1 7.82 -12.74 17.45
N ALA A 2 8.17 -13.12 18.68
CA ALA A 2 9.54 -12.94 19.16
C ALA A 2 10.37 -14.13 18.68
N ILE A 3 11.45 -13.87 17.95
CA ILE A 3 12.45 -14.91 17.65
C ILE A 3 13.44 -14.88 18.81
N THR A 4 13.59 -16.02 19.47
CA THR A 4 14.60 -16.20 20.52
C THR A 4 15.76 -16.96 19.91
N ALA A 5 16.91 -16.29 19.77
CA ALA A 5 18.16 -16.97 19.44
C ALA A 5 18.91 -17.23 20.75
N THR A 6 19.23 -18.50 21.02
CA THR A 6 19.99 -18.96 22.18
C THR A 6 21.37 -19.44 21.74
N SER A 7 22.41 -18.82 22.29
CA SER A 7 23.75 -19.43 22.37
C SER A 7 24.05 -19.77 23.83
N ALA A 8 25.03 -20.64 24.09
CA ALA A 8 25.35 -21.17 25.41
C ALA A 8 25.63 -20.11 26.50
N THR A 9 25.78 -18.84 26.15
CA THR A 9 26.04 -17.73 27.08
C THR A 9 25.15 -16.49 26.87
N ALA A 10 24.23 -16.48 25.90
CA ALA A 10 23.35 -15.33 25.68
C ALA A 10 22.04 -15.70 24.98
N SER A 11 20.93 -15.15 25.49
CA SER A 11 19.62 -15.17 24.86
C SER A 11 19.26 -13.76 24.41
N ALA A 12 19.00 -13.56 23.13
CA ALA A 12 18.45 -12.32 22.60
C ALA A 12 17.02 -12.56 22.10
N SER A 13 16.06 -11.78 22.60
CA SER A 13 14.70 -11.76 22.09
C SER A 13 14.55 -10.63 21.08
N VAL A 14 14.27 -10.97 19.82
CA VAL A 14 13.93 -9.98 18.78
C VAL A 14 12.44 -10.03 18.57
N THR A 15 11.72 -9.00 19.03
CA THR A 15 10.32 -8.81 18.64
C THR A 15 10.29 -8.37 17.18
N ALA A 16 9.94 -9.28 16.27
CA ALA A 16 9.68 -8.93 14.88
C ALA A 16 8.52 -7.93 14.84
N ARG A 17 8.82 -6.68 14.47
CA ARG A 17 7.85 -5.59 14.38
C ARG A 17 6.99 -5.67 13.12
N ARG A 18 7.46 -6.41 12.13
CA ARG A 18 6.87 -6.57 10.80
C ARG A 18 6.53 -8.05 10.58
N PRO A 19 5.46 -8.35 9.82
CA PRO A 19 5.19 -9.72 9.36
C PRO A 19 6.29 -10.20 8.40
N ALA A 20 6.42 -11.52 8.24
CA ALA A 20 7.30 -12.07 7.22
C ALA A 20 6.75 -11.83 5.81
N TRP A 21 7.62 -11.68 4.82
CA TRP A 21 7.24 -11.55 3.42
C TRP A 21 6.45 -12.77 2.94
N ALA A 22 6.92 -13.98 3.28
CA ALA A 22 6.28 -15.22 2.88
C ALA A 22 4.81 -15.28 3.35
N ASP A 23 4.57 -14.92 4.62
CA ASP A 23 3.22 -14.90 5.18
C ASP A 23 2.36 -13.82 4.54
N MET A 24 2.89 -12.61 4.34
CA MET A 24 2.15 -11.52 3.70
C MET A 24 1.80 -11.86 2.26
N LYS A 25 2.75 -12.41 1.48
CA LYS A 25 2.53 -12.83 0.09
C LYS A 25 1.47 -13.93 0.00
N GLN A 26 1.48 -14.87 0.94
CA GLN A 26 0.49 -15.97 0.97
C GLN A 26 -0.92 -15.48 1.31
N HIS A 27 -1.06 -14.56 2.26
CA HIS A 27 -2.36 -14.20 2.82
C HIS A 27 -2.99 -12.95 2.23
N TYR A 28 -2.20 -12.04 1.64
CA TYR A 28 -2.71 -10.77 1.12
C TYR A 28 -3.65 -11.00 -0.08
N PRO A 29 -4.90 -10.51 -0.05
CA PRO A 29 -5.81 -10.62 -1.19
C PRO A 29 -5.40 -9.65 -2.30
N ASP A 30 -4.72 -10.16 -3.31
CA ASP A 30 -4.23 -9.42 -4.48
C ASP A 30 -5.38 -9.03 -5.45
N SER A 31 -5.03 -8.39 -6.59
CA SER A 31 -5.99 -7.98 -7.62
C SER A 31 -6.79 -9.13 -8.24
N THR A 32 -6.35 -10.39 -8.10
CA THR A 32 -7.10 -11.55 -8.60
C THR A 32 -8.27 -11.92 -7.69
N VAL A 33 -8.28 -11.47 -6.43
CA VAL A 33 -9.38 -11.71 -5.49
C VAL A 33 -10.44 -10.60 -5.63
N PRO A 34 -11.66 -10.90 -6.11
CA PRO A 34 -12.71 -9.90 -6.21
C PRO A 34 -13.15 -9.40 -4.82
N THR A 35 -13.58 -8.15 -4.76
CA THR A 35 -14.08 -7.54 -3.51
C THR A 35 -15.25 -8.33 -2.91
N ALA A 36 -16.20 -8.79 -3.74
CA ALA A 36 -17.32 -9.60 -3.27
C ALA A 36 -16.84 -10.91 -2.61
N THR A 37 -15.89 -11.62 -3.23
CA THR A 37 -15.28 -12.82 -2.64
C THR A 37 -14.55 -12.53 -1.33
N LEU A 38 -13.83 -11.40 -1.25
CA LEU A 38 -13.17 -10.98 -0.02
C LEU A 38 -14.19 -10.75 1.11
N TYR A 39 -15.26 -10.00 0.82
CA TYR A 39 -16.21 -9.56 1.83
C TYR A 39 -17.18 -10.68 2.22
N ASP A 40 -17.76 -11.37 1.25
CA ASP A 40 -18.84 -12.34 1.50
C ASP A 40 -18.30 -13.68 1.98
N SER A 41 -17.20 -14.17 1.38
CA SER A 41 -16.71 -15.53 1.59
C SER A 41 -15.47 -15.60 2.49
N LYS A 42 -14.52 -14.67 2.35
CA LYS A 42 -13.26 -14.72 3.11
C LYS A 42 -13.37 -14.08 4.49
N ILE A 43 -14.10 -12.95 4.61
CA ILE A 43 -14.27 -12.21 5.87
C ILE A 43 -15.62 -12.52 6.52
N GLY A 44 -16.71 -12.37 5.76
CA GLY A 44 -18.07 -12.64 6.22
C GLY A 44 -18.56 -11.71 7.33
N GLY A 45 -19.68 -12.09 7.95
CA GLY A 45 -20.30 -11.33 9.04
C GLY A 45 -20.76 -9.95 8.57
N LYS A 46 -20.35 -8.90 9.28
CA LYS A 46 -20.72 -7.51 8.95
C LYS A 46 -20.19 -7.02 7.60
N PHE A 47 -19.26 -7.74 6.97
CA PHE A 47 -18.72 -7.36 5.66
C PHE A 47 -19.60 -7.78 4.48
N VAL A 48 -20.49 -8.77 4.67
CA VAL A 48 -21.31 -9.32 3.59
C VAL A 48 -22.06 -8.17 2.89
N LYS A 49 -21.90 -8.07 1.57
CA LYS A 49 -22.48 -7.02 0.71
C LYS A 49 -22.09 -5.57 1.01
N LEU A 50 -21.16 -5.28 1.92
CA LEU A 50 -20.77 -3.89 2.19
C LEU A 50 -20.23 -3.16 0.96
N TYR A 51 -19.67 -3.87 0.00
CA TYR A 51 -19.18 -3.31 -1.26
C TYR A 51 -20.28 -2.69 -2.13
N GLU A 52 -21.55 -3.01 -1.87
CA GLU A 52 -22.70 -2.34 -2.52
C GLU A 52 -22.86 -0.89 -2.02
N HIS A 53 -22.32 -0.58 -0.84
CA HIS A 53 -22.35 0.76 -0.26
C HIS A 53 -21.10 1.57 -0.66
N PRO A 54 -21.24 2.79 -1.24
CA PRO A 54 -20.12 3.58 -1.76
C PRO A 54 -18.96 3.78 -0.78
N ALA A 55 -19.28 4.00 0.51
CA ALA A 55 -18.27 4.20 1.55
C ALA A 55 -17.30 3.02 1.79
N TYR A 56 -17.60 1.82 1.27
CA TYR A 56 -16.80 0.60 1.49
C TYR A 56 -16.21 0.02 0.20
N GLN A 57 -16.29 0.74 -0.92
CA GLN A 57 -15.74 0.31 -2.21
C GLN A 57 -14.21 0.33 -2.20
N ASN A 58 -13.59 1.25 -1.46
CA ASN A 58 -12.14 1.29 -1.32
C ASN A 58 -11.66 0.19 -0.34
N THR A 59 -11.20 -0.92 -0.92
CA THR A 59 -10.84 -2.13 -0.15
C THR A 59 -9.36 -2.24 0.22
N CYS A 60 -8.51 -1.24 -0.10
CA CYS A 60 -7.07 -1.37 0.15
C CYS A 60 -6.75 -1.57 1.64
N ALA A 61 -7.42 -0.84 2.54
CA ALA A 61 -7.25 -1.00 3.98
C ALA A 61 -7.75 -2.35 4.49
N VAL A 62 -8.84 -2.86 3.91
CA VAL A 62 -9.39 -4.17 4.28
C VAL A 62 -8.46 -5.30 3.83
N ARG A 63 -7.92 -5.24 2.61
CA ARG A 63 -6.96 -6.21 2.06
C ARG A 63 -5.69 -6.25 2.88
N MET A 64 -5.12 -5.09 3.21
CA MET A 64 -3.95 -5.05 4.08
C MET A 64 -4.27 -5.57 5.48
N SER A 65 -5.40 -5.17 6.07
CA SER A 65 -5.85 -5.71 7.36
C SER A 65 -5.96 -7.23 7.35
N TYR A 66 -6.49 -7.81 6.27
CA TYR A 66 -6.59 -9.25 6.08
C TYR A 66 -5.22 -9.92 6.08
N GLY A 67 -4.28 -9.39 5.29
CA GLY A 67 -2.90 -9.89 5.21
C GLY A 67 -2.18 -9.80 6.55
N LEU A 68 -2.23 -8.64 7.22
CA LEU A 68 -1.58 -8.40 8.51
C LEU A 68 -2.10 -9.35 9.61
N ASN A 69 -3.42 -9.46 9.74
CA ASN A 69 -4.05 -10.31 10.76
C ASN A 69 -3.62 -11.78 10.65
N ARG A 70 -3.49 -12.28 9.42
CA ARG A 70 -3.09 -13.66 9.13
C ARG A 70 -1.58 -13.88 9.08
N SER A 71 -0.80 -12.81 8.99
CA SER A 71 0.67 -12.84 9.00
C SER A 71 1.27 -12.53 10.38
N GLY A 72 0.53 -12.85 11.44
CA GLY A 72 0.98 -12.69 12.82
C GLY A 72 0.95 -11.25 13.38
N LEU A 73 0.46 -10.28 12.60
CA LEU A 73 0.28 -8.89 13.01
C LEU A 73 -1.20 -8.57 13.27
N LYS A 74 -1.74 -9.14 14.35
CA LYS A 74 -3.16 -8.94 14.72
C LYS A 74 -3.45 -7.46 15.00
N LEU A 75 -4.50 -6.95 14.35
CA LEU A 75 -4.97 -5.58 14.53
C LEU A 75 -5.98 -5.50 15.67
N GLY A 76 -5.85 -4.46 16.49
CA GLY A 76 -6.83 -4.09 17.51
C GLY A 76 -7.85 -3.09 16.95
N LYS A 77 -8.51 -2.35 17.85
CA LYS A 77 -9.41 -1.25 17.47
C LYS A 77 -8.62 -0.11 16.82
N ALA A 78 -9.14 0.44 15.72
CA ALA A 78 -8.55 1.62 15.08
C ALA A 78 -8.65 2.86 15.99
N PRO A 79 -7.70 3.81 15.89
CA PRO A 79 -7.75 5.05 16.65
C PRO A 79 -9.00 5.90 16.38
N SER A 80 -9.44 5.96 15.12
CA SER A 80 -10.61 6.76 14.77
C SER A 80 -11.93 6.03 15.04
N ALA A 81 -12.95 6.77 15.46
CA ALA A 81 -14.29 6.23 15.64
C ALA A 81 -14.84 5.69 14.31
N GLY A 82 -15.25 4.43 14.30
CA GLY A 82 -15.69 3.73 13.08
C GLY A 82 -14.56 3.39 12.11
N GLY A 83 -13.28 3.56 12.49
CA GLY A 83 -12.14 3.22 11.63
C GLY A 83 -11.86 1.72 11.50
N SER A 84 -12.52 0.89 12.31
CA SER A 84 -12.41 -0.57 12.27
C SER A 84 -13.73 -1.28 12.55
N MET A 85 -13.86 -2.50 12.05
CA MET A 85 -15.00 -3.39 12.29
C MET A 85 -14.55 -4.84 12.40
N GLN A 86 -15.31 -5.66 13.13
CA GLN A 86 -15.03 -7.09 13.27
C GLN A 86 -15.64 -7.87 12.10
N GLY A 87 -14.85 -8.76 11.50
CA GLY A 87 -15.29 -9.72 10.48
C GLY A 87 -16.00 -10.93 11.09
N GLY A 88 -16.69 -11.71 10.25
CA GLY A 88 -17.29 -12.99 10.66
C GLY A 88 -16.25 -14.04 11.07
N ASP A 89 -15.02 -13.90 10.58
CA ASP A 89 -13.86 -14.71 10.94
C ASP A 89 -13.20 -14.34 12.30
N GLY A 90 -13.78 -13.40 13.03
CA GLY A 90 -13.35 -12.99 14.37
C GLY A 90 -12.23 -11.95 14.40
N TYR A 91 -11.60 -11.62 13.27
CA TYR A 91 -10.54 -10.61 13.21
C TYR A 91 -11.11 -9.18 13.15
N THR A 92 -10.33 -8.21 13.63
CA THR A 92 -10.63 -6.79 13.46
C THR A 92 -9.97 -6.25 12.21
N TYR A 93 -10.75 -5.58 11.37
CA TYR A 93 -10.33 -4.99 10.11
C TYR A 93 -10.35 -3.48 10.20
N TRP A 94 -9.25 -2.84 9.85
CA TRP A 94 -9.21 -1.39 9.69
C TRP A 94 -9.69 -1.07 8.28
N ILE A 95 -10.64 -0.16 8.20
CA ILE A 95 -11.32 0.18 6.94
C ILE A 95 -10.92 1.56 6.42
N ARG A 96 -10.11 2.31 7.18
CA ARG A 96 -9.61 3.64 6.81
C ARG A 96 -8.13 3.58 6.43
N VAL A 97 -7.83 4.07 5.24
CA VAL A 97 -6.47 4.18 4.71
C VAL A 97 -5.58 5.05 5.59
N SER A 98 -6.12 6.19 6.06
CA SER A 98 -5.40 7.15 6.90
C SER A 98 -4.91 6.51 8.20
N ASP A 99 -5.80 5.77 8.88
CA ASP A 99 -5.48 5.13 10.15
C ASP A 99 -4.40 4.08 9.94
N LEU A 100 -4.59 3.19 8.96
CA LEU A 100 -3.67 2.08 8.74
C LEU A 100 -2.28 2.58 8.30
N LYS A 101 -2.22 3.62 7.47
CA LYS A 101 -0.96 4.28 7.09
C LYS A 101 -0.23 4.85 8.31
N ALA A 102 -0.95 5.51 9.23
CA ALA A 102 -0.35 6.07 10.45
C ALA A 102 0.17 4.95 11.38
N GLU A 103 -0.58 3.86 11.52
CA GLU A 103 -0.16 2.71 12.33
C GLU A 103 1.10 2.03 11.77
N LEU A 104 1.16 1.80 10.46
CA LEU A 104 2.34 1.23 9.82
C LEU A 104 3.57 2.13 10.02
N ALA A 105 3.41 3.45 9.86
CA ALA A 105 4.49 4.40 10.09
C ALA A 105 4.99 4.40 11.55
N ASN A 106 4.07 4.40 12.52
CA ASN A 106 4.40 4.36 13.95
C ASN A 106 5.07 3.05 14.35
N ARG A 107 4.49 1.93 13.92
CA ARG A 107 4.93 0.59 14.32
C ARG A 107 6.29 0.23 13.71
N PHE A 108 6.53 0.68 12.47
CA PHE A 108 7.74 0.34 11.73
C PHE A 108 8.87 1.39 11.87
N LYS A 109 8.65 2.46 12.65
CA LYS A 109 9.60 3.56 12.92
C LYS A 109 10.01 4.33 11.65
N GLY A 110 9.03 4.76 10.86
CA GLY A 110 9.29 5.42 9.57
C GLY A 110 9.56 4.41 8.44
N ALA A 111 9.66 4.90 7.21
CA ALA A 111 9.91 4.09 6.02
C ALA A 111 11.40 3.76 5.87
N ASP A 112 11.72 2.59 5.29
CA ASP A 112 13.11 2.23 4.99
C ASP A 112 13.62 2.99 3.77
N GLU A 113 12.73 3.25 2.81
CA GLU A 113 13.01 4.03 1.62
C GLU A 113 11.83 4.95 1.31
N GLU A 114 12.11 6.17 0.87
CA GLU A 114 11.12 7.10 0.36
C GLU A 114 11.59 7.70 -0.97
N LEU A 115 10.63 7.97 -1.86
CA LEU A 115 10.81 8.72 -3.08
C LEU A 115 9.86 9.91 -3.05
N ALA A 116 10.39 11.12 -3.22
CA ALA A 116 9.58 12.31 -3.50
C ALA A 116 9.66 12.64 -4.99
N LEU A 117 8.50 12.84 -5.63
CA LEU A 117 8.43 13.17 -7.04
C LEU A 117 8.13 14.66 -7.24
N PRO A 118 8.79 15.34 -8.21
CA PRO A 118 8.46 16.71 -8.57
C PRO A 118 6.96 16.85 -8.91
N VAL A 119 6.26 17.75 -8.23
CA VAL A 119 4.83 18.00 -8.45
C VAL A 119 4.63 18.81 -9.72
N ILE A 120 3.77 18.36 -10.62
CA ILE A 120 3.33 19.13 -11.80
C ILE A 120 2.20 20.07 -11.35
N PRO A 121 2.44 21.40 -11.30
CA PRO A 121 1.43 22.35 -10.85
C PRO A 121 0.42 22.66 -11.97
N ALA A 122 -0.78 23.11 -11.58
CA ALA A 122 -1.81 23.53 -12.54
C ALA A 122 -1.38 24.67 -13.46
N SER A 123 -0.46 25.53 -12.99
CA SER A 123 0.13 26.60 -13.80
C SER A 123 0.94 26.10 -15.00
N MET A 124 1.31 24.82 -15.05
CA MET A 124 2.03 24.21 -16.17
C MET A 124 1.07 23.68 -17.26
N PHE A 125 -0.24 23.71 -17.03
CA PHE A 125 -1.20 23.15 -17.98
C PHE A 125 -1.22 23.99 -19.27
N GLY A 126 -1.11 23.31 -20.41
CA GLY A 126 -0.97 23.93 -21.73
C GLY A 126 0.49 24.09 -22.20
N ASP A 127 1.47 23.96 -21.30
CA ASP A 127 2.88 23.86 -21.67
C ASP A 127 3.29 22.38 -21.81
N ASN A 128 3.01 21.82 -22.99
CA ASN A 128 3.31 20.42 -23.29
C ASN A 128 4.80 20.08 -23.18
N ALA A 129 5.69 21.05 -23.45
CA ALA A 129 7.13 20.84 -23.38
C ALA A 129 7.59 20.75 -21.91
N ALA A 130 7.17 21.68 -21.07
CA ALA A 130 7.47 21.65 -19.63
C ALA A 130 6.87 20.41 -18.95
N MET A 131 5.60 20.10 -19.24
CA MET A 131 4.94 18.89 -18.71
C MET A 131 5.68 17.63 -19.15
N GLY A 132 6.06 17.53 -20.42
CA GLY A 132 6.81 16.39 -20.95
C GLY A 132 8.20 16.23 -20.32
N ALA A 133 8.91 17.34 -20.10
CA ALA A 133 10.20 17.33 -19.41
C ALA A 133 10.07 16.88 -17.95
N GLN A 134 9.09 17.43 -17.22
CA GLN A 134 8.85 17.06 -15.83
C GLN A 134 8.37 15.61 -15.68
N PHE A 135 7.53 15.13 -16.59
CA PHE A 135 7.12 13.73 -16.63
C PHE A 135 8.33 12.79 -16.83
N LYS A 136 9.22 13.09 -17.79
CA LYS A 136 10.45 12.31 -18.00
C LYS A 136 11.34 12.29 -16.76
N GLN A 137 11.47 13.42 -16.06
CA GLN A 137 12.22 13.49 -14.80
C GLN A 137 11.60 12.59 -13.72
N ARG A 138 10.26 12.62 -13.58
CA ARG A 138 9.53 11.77 -12.62
C ARG A 138 9.77 10.28 -12.91
N VAL A 139 9.67 9.88 -14.18
CA VAL A 139 9.94 8.48 -14.61
C VAL A 139 11.38 8.08 -14.29
N ALA A 140 12.38 8.91 -14.61
CA ALA A 140 13.78 8.61 -14.35
C ALA A 140 14.09 8.44 -12.85
N LEU A 141 13.54 9.32 -12.00
CA LEU A 141 13.69 9.22 -10.55
C LEU A 141 13.06 7.94 -9.99
N ALA A 142 11.88 7.57 -10.51
CA ALA A 142 11.18 6.38 -10.07
C ALA A 142 11.85 5.09 -10.55
N GLN A 143 12.38 5.06 -11.77
CA GLN A 143 13.19 3.95 -12.27
C GLN A 143 14.46 3.77 -11.42
N ASP A 144 15.16 4.87 -11.12
CA ASP A 144 16.34 4.83 -10.24
C ASP A 144 16.01 4.27 -8.85
N PHE A 145 14.87 4.69 -8.29
CA PHE A 145 14.36 4.17 -7.02
C PHE A 145 14.05 2.68 -7.08
N LEU A 146 13.37 2.21 -8.14
CA LEU A 146 13.06 0.80 -8.33
C LEU A 146 14.33 -0.05 -8.44
N ASP A 147 15.28 0.37 -9.27
CA ASP A 147 16.47 -0.43 -9.58
C ASP A 147 17.53 -0.38 -8.47
N LYS A 148 17.70 0.75 -7.80
CA LYS A 148 18.73 0.89 -6.75
C LYS A 148 18.21 0.64 -5.35
N LYS A 149 16.94 0.95 -5.08
CA LYS A 149 16.38 0.86 -3.73
C LYS A 149 15.44 -0.31 -3.56
N LEU A 150 14.70 -0.76 -4.57
CA LEU A 150 13.71 -1.83 -4.40
C LEU A 150 14.02 -3.14 -5.12
N ALA A 151 15.11 -3.21 -5.89
CA ALA A 151 15.47 -4.41 -6.64
C ALA A 151 15.67 -5.62 -5.71
N GLY A 152 14.92 -6.69 -5.97
CA GLY A 152 14.95 -7.92 -5.18
C GLY A 152 14.42 -7.80 -3.75
N ARG A 153 13.98 -6.61 -3.32
CA ARG A 153 13.43 -6.35 -1.99
C ARG A 153 11.92 -6.43 -2.04
N ASN A 154 11.35 -7.14 -1.09
CA ASN A 154 9.91 -7.32 -1.00
C ASN A 154 9.35 -6.56 0.20
N GLY A 155 8.11 -6.11 0.11
CA GLY A 155 7.50 -5.51 1.29
C GLY A 155 6.22 -4.76 1.03
N ILE A 156 5.92 -3.83 1.94
CA ILE A 156 4.75 -2.95 1.83
C ILE A 156 5.18 -1.66 1.16
N VAL A 157 4.43 -1.23 0.15
CA VAL A 157 4.61 0.05 -0.53
C VAL A 157 3.35 0.91 -0.37
N VAL A 158 3.55 2.20 -0.10
CA VAL A 158 2.50 3.21 0.03
C VAL A 158 2.78 4.33 -0.97
N PHE A 159 1.76 4.68 -1.74
CA PHE A 159 1.74 5.79 -2.68
C PHE A 159 0.89 6.91 -2.10
N GLU A 160 1.43 8.11 -2.02
CA GLU A 160 0.67 9.34 -1.77
C GLU A 160 0.30 9.93 -3.13
N VAL A 161 -0.99 10.14 -3.36
CA VAL A 161 -1.52 10.60 -4.65
C VAL A 161 -2.30 11.88 -4.43
N ALA A 162 -1.89 12.94 -5.13
CA ALA A 162 -2.63 14.18 -5.22
C ALA A 162 -3.64 14.11 -6.36
N GLY A 163 -4.79 14.79 -6.22
CA GLY A 163 -5.79 14.95 -7.28
C GLY A 163 -6.97 13.97 -7.24
N TRP A 164 -6.88 12.88 -6.46
CA TRP A 164 -8.04 12.02 -6.20
C TRP A 164 -9.07 12.68 -5.28
N GLY A 165 -10.35 12.40 -5.52
CA GLY A 165 -11.47 12.98 -4.76
C GLY A 165 -11.87 12.18 -3.52
N ASP A 166 -11.59 10.88 -3.51
CA ASP A 166 -12.07 9.90 -2.53
C ASP A 166 -10.93 9.21 -1.74
N ALA A 167 -9.68 9.41 -2.16
CA ALA A 167 -8.50 8.87 -1.49
C ALA A 167 -7.32 9.84 -1.57
N SER A 168 -6.39 9.75 -0.61
CA SER A 168 -5.14 10.51 -0.61
C SER A 168 -3.93 9.67 -1.05
N GLY A 169 -4.19 8.44 -1.50
CA GLY A 169 -3.15 7.48 -1.80
C GLY A 169 -3.63 6.04 -1.80
N HIS A 170 -2.69 5.13 -2.06
CA HIS A 170 -2.92 3.70 -2.17
C HIS A 170 -1.78 2.93 -1.51
N PHE A 171 -2.03 1.72 -1.04
CA PHE A 171 -0.98 0.88 -0.49
C PHE A 171 -1.23 -0.59 -0.73
N THR A 172 -0.15 -1.31 -0.97
CA THR A 172 -0.17 -2.71 -1.37
C THR A 172 1.17 -3.37 -1.09
N LEU A 173 1.34 -4.61 -1.53
CA LEU A 173 2.59 -5.33 -1.48
C LEU A 173 3.38 -5.11 -2.78
N TRP A 174 4.70 -4.98 -2.62
CA TRP A 174 5.68 -4.96 -3.70
C TRP A 174 6.48 -6.26 -3.67
N ASP A 175 6.43 -7.02 -4.77
CA ASP A 175 7.32 -8.14 -5.04
C ASP A 175 8.48 -7.64 -5.91
N GLY A 176 9.64 -7.40 -5.29
CA GLY A 176 10.82 -6.89 -5.98
C GLY A 176 11.53 -7.93 -6.86
N GLY A 177 11.21 -9.22 -6.70
CA GLY A 177 11.66 -10.27 -7.60
C GLY A 177 10.88 -10.28 -8.90
N ALA A 178 9.56 -10.14 -8.82
CA ALA A 178 8.67 -10.08 -9.98
C ALA A 178 8.52 -8.66 -10.57
N LYS A 179 8.92 -7.63 -9.82
CA LYS A 179 8.65 -6.20 -10.09
C LYS A 179 7.14 -5.91 -10.24
N GLN A 180 6.34 -6.43 -9.30
CA GLN A 180 4.88 -6.37 -9.35
C GLN A 180 4.24 -5.84 -8.07
N LEU A 181 3.11 -5.17 -8.23
CA LEU A 181 2.24 -4.71 -7.16
C LEU A 181 1.07 -5.68 -6.98
N ALA A 182 0.84 -6.17 -5.75
CA ALA A 182 -0.17 -7.19 -5.52
C ALA A 182 -1.61 -6.71 -5.79
N TYR A 183 -1.96 -5.51 -5.37
CA TYR A 183 -3.28 -4.92 -5.58
C TYR A 183 -3.10 -3.52 -6.14
N ALA A 184 -3.14 -3.37 -7.46
CA ALA A 184 -2.92 -2.10 -8.15
C ALA A 184 -3.56 -2.13 -9.55
N THR A 185 -4.84 -2.50 -9.60
CA THR A 185 -5.62 -2.60 -10.84
C THR A 185 -5.45 -1.33 -11.68
N ASP A 186 -5.08 -1.51 -12.96
CA ASP A 186 -4.78 -0.46 -13.96
C ASP A 186 -3.59 0.48 -13.66
N HIS A 187 -2.84 0.19 -12.59
CA HIS A 187 -1.75 1.02 -12.09
C HIS A 187 -0.43 0.24 -11.86
N ASP A 188 -0.34 -1.02 -12.31
CA ASP A 188 0.86 -1.88 -12.28
C ASP A 188 1.43 -2.19 -13.67
N ASP A 189 1.49 -1.19 -14.55
CA ASP A 189 2.08 -1.30 -15.90
C ASP A 189 3.09 -0.18 -16.15
N ALA A 190 4.38 -0.54 -16.12
CA ALA A 190 5.50 0.38 -16.33
C ALA A 190 5.61 0.96 -17.76
N SER A 191 4.73 0.58 -18.69
CA SER A 191 4.60 1.27 -19.98
C SER A 191 3.65 2.47 -19.94
N LYS A 192 2.86 2.60 -18.87
CA LYS A 192 1.80 3.60 -18.76
C LYS A 192 2.24 4.79 -17.92
N ASN A 193 1.70 5.96 -18.26
CA ASN A 193 1.74 7.14 -17.39
C ASN A 193 0.92 6.96 -16.11
N THR A 194 0.06 5.94 -16.04
CA THR A 194 -0.74 5.61 -14.86
C THR A 194 -0.07 4.64 -13.89
N TYR A 195 1.15 4.17 -14.17
CA TYR A 195 1.89 3.32 -13.23
C TYR A 195 2.10 4.03 -11.90
N TYR A 196 1.78 3.39 -10.77
CA TYR A 196 1.76 4.07 -9.47
C TYR A 196 3.08 4.76 -9.10
N PHE A 197 4.23 4.21 -9.50
CA PHE A 197 5.54 4.82 -9.21
C PHE A 197 5.78 6.15 -9.92
N TRP A 198 5.03 6.50 -10.98
CA TRP A 198 5.10 7.80 -11.65
C TRP A 198 3.76 8.30 -12.17
N LEU A 199 2.66 7.85 -11.54
CA LEU A 199 1.28 8.17 -11.93
C LEU A 199 1.18 9.66 -12.22
N THR A 200 0.76 9.97 -13.44
CA THR A 200 0.58 11.32 -13.96
C THR A 200 -0.52 11.27 -15.02
N MET A 201 -1.71 11.75 -14.69
CA MET A 201 -2.83 11.84 -15.62
C MET A 201 -3.62 13.13 -15.42
N LEU A 202 -4.17 13.67 -16.50
CA LEU A 202 -5.07 14.81 -16.45
C LEU A 202 -6.50 14.32 -16.18
N ALA A 203 -7.20 15.00 -15.29
CA ALA A 203 -8.61 14.79 -14.97
C ALA A 203 -9.29 16.16 -14.93
N GLY A 204 -9.77 16.61 -16.09
CA GLY A 204 -10.30 17.96 -16.26
C GLY A 204 -9.23 19.03 -16.04
N ASP A 205 -9.45 19.90 -15.07
CA ASP A 205 -8.55 20.99 -14.66
C ASP A 205 -7.58 20.59 -13.54
N LYS A 206 -7.38 19.28 -13.32
CA LYS A 206 -6.51 18.73 -12.27
C LYS A 206 -5.55 17.71 -12.85
N VAL A 207 -4.40 17.56 -12.20
CA VAL A 207 -3.51 16.41 -12.39
C VAL A 207 -3.65 15.46 -11.22
N ILE A 208 -3.98 14.22 -11.52
CA ILE A 208 -3.81 13.10 -10.60
C ILE A 208 -2.36 12.63 -10.72
N GLN A 209 -1.64 12.67 -9.62
CA GLN A 209 -0.22 12.33 -9.62
C GLN A 209 0.27 11.73 -8.30
N THR A 210 1.14 10.74 -8.39
CA THR A 210 1.93 10.30 -7.23
C THR A 210 2.89 11.41 -6.84
N THR A 211 2.87 11.81 -5.57
CA THR A 211 3.77 12.84 -5.01
C THR A 211 4.86 12.23 -4.16
N LYS A 212 4.56 11.10 -3.50
CA LYS A 212 5.51 10.38 -2.66
C LYS A 212 5.26 8.87 -2.70
N VAL A 213 6.34 8.10 -2.63
CA VAL A 213 6.33 6.65 -2.42
C VAL A 213 7.08 6.34 -1.13
N LYS A 214 6.56 5.43 -0.32
CA LYS A 214 7.20 4.93 0.88
C LYS A 214 7.25 3.41 0.86
N PHE A 215 8.36 2.84 1.30
CA PHE A 215 8.57 1.40 1.31
C PHE A 215 9.03 0.91 2.68
N TRP A 216 8.48 -0.23 3.07
CA TRP A 216 8.89 -0.99 4.25
C TRP A 216 9.20 -2.41 3.83
N GLU A 217 10.46 -2.80 3.97
CA GLU A 217 10.92 -4.13 3.67
C GLU A 217 10.34 -5.15 4.64
N LEU A 218 9.88 -6.27 4.09
CA LEU A 218 9.49 -7.46 4.82
C LEU A 218 10.51 -8.56 4.51
N LYS A 219 10.92 -9.30 5.54
CA LYS A 219 11.91 -10.37 5.44
C LYS A 219 11.24 -11.73 5.28
#